data_AF-A0A813IPU8-F1
#
_entry.id   AF-A0A813IPU8-F1
#
_cell.length_a   1.000
_cell.length_b   1.000
_cell.length_c   1.000
_cell.angle_alpha   90.00
_cell.angle_beta   90.00
_cell.angle_gamma   90.00
#
_symmetry.space_group_name_H-M   'P 1'
#
loop_
_entity.id
_entity.type
_entity.pdbx_description
1 polymer ?
#
loop_
_entity_poly.entity_id
_entity_poly.type
_entity_poly.pdbx_seq_one_letter_code
_entity_poly.pdbx_strand_id
1 'polypeptide(L)'
;MAAKGKISSSPNVSLQEASTNAPSTRLGGDRSSLDGFSLQSSKRLLTGGTQIGGGSYDSYMEEHKSRLEGDIEYTTRKLELEQRRRFRLDKDLTMAESEFTQKRARYKKWQSAEDDAVANKAADVLQLEKRLELAIAELNRGNSDNKTLRDQVDALRKERQLMDAVFKQVEKGISGSRRAIDDLNGSINADRLGHNDAQEKAEALSKMLERERRAFHCQTEEMKVNVQKENDIQREQDISKGAGRIGHGAKHGSGKKNYMVADEEEAFSEHAMHRRILKVCFLNTIQRRHIKQHQKNIEVFEQAFATIKSSTGISDIEEIVKIFIGLEQRNFSLLTYVNQLNREIESIEIRNRELHEQLEVHQLEEMHSDLRKSTALSEITSQIGKTRAATVEKDTMVNELATSLEGCRPHIWNIVSVLKEEIPTMVSVGYEGATPTMKIAAPDEHDSQMNHHLMYLEEALLLFKMCLSTDASQKSLPRPGLCFVAFFKALAVLLLLLLLLLWLLLLLLALVSVSAGWYLVVLIAFVVTC
;
A
#
# COMPACT_ATOMS: atom_id res chain seq x y z
N MET A 1 -18.24 -4.73 31.25
CA MET A 1 -17.78 -3.36 31.56
C MET A 1 -17.50 -2.68 30.21
N ALA A 2 -18.51 -2.04 29.61
CA ALA A 2 -18.65 -0.57 29.52
C ALA A 2 -17.43 0.07 28.82
N ALA A 3 -17.52 0.64 27.62
CA ALA A 3 -18.47 1.68 27.20
C ALA A 3 -18.84 1.64 25.71
N LYS A 4 -20.12 1.88 25.43
CA LYS A 4 -20.70 2.25 24.14
C LYS A 4 -20.56 3.76 23.95
N GLY A 5 -20.00 4.21 22.84
CA GLY A 5 -20.05 5.60 22.38
C GLY A 5 -21.00 5.75 21.20
N LYS A 6 -22.27 6.04 21.48
CA LYS A 6 -23.25 6.59 20.52
C LYS A 6 -23.17 8.11 20.64
N ILE A 7 -22.94 8.82 19.54
CA ILE A 7 -23.26 10.25 19.43
C ILE A 7 -24.13 10.46 18.20
N SER A 8 -25.21 11.18 18.46
CA SER A 8 -26.37 11.48 17.63
C SER A 8 -26.18 12.70 16.73
N SER A 9 -26.69 12.56 15.50
CA SER A 9 -27.43 13.52 14.66
C SER A 9 -27.54 15.00 15.06
N SER A 10 -27.17 15.90 14.14
CA SER A 10 -28.04 16.98 13.57
C SER A 10 -27.29 17.84 12.52
N PRO A 11 -27.99 18.67 11.69
CA PRO A 11 -27.88 18.62 10.22
C PRO A 11 -27.38 19.93 9.55
N ASN A 12 -27.38 19.95 8.20
CA ASN A 12 -26.98 21.00 7.23
C ASN A 12 -25.53 20.83 6.72
N VAL A 13 -25.19 20.86 5.43
CA VAL A 13 -25.83 21.45 4.25
C VAL A 13 -25.61 20.53 3.05
N SER A 14 -26.70 20.18 2.37
CA SER A 14 -26.71 19.54 1.05
C SER A 14 -26.38 20.59 -0.03
N LEU A 15 -25.25 20.46 -0.74
CA LEU A 15 -25.05 21.15 -2.01
C LEU A 15 -25.58 20.25 -3.12
N GLN A 16 -26.85 20.46 -3.41
CA GLN A 16 -27.60 19.86 -4.49
C GLN A 16 -27.46 20.78 -5.72
N GLU A 17 -26.77 20.32 -6.75
CA GLU A 17 -26.88 20.92 -8.09
C GLU A 17 -28.27 20.61 -8.64
N ALA A 18 -29.20 21.52 -8.35
CA ALA A 18 -30.51 21.56 -9.00
C ALA A 18 -30.42 22.53 -10.17
N SER A 19 -30.46 21.97 -11.37
CA SER A 19 -30.80 22.64 -12.62
C SER A 19 -32.16 23.35 -12.48
N THR A 20 -32.16 24.68 -12.50
CA THR A 20 -33.38 25.48 -12.53
C THR A 20 -33.73 25.84 -13.97
N ASN A 21 -34.61 25.03 -14.57
CA ASN A 21 -35.48 25.46 -15.65
C ASN A 21 -36.78 25.99 -15.06
N ALA A 22 -37.02 27.32 -15.11
CA ALA A 22 -38.36 27.90 -15.11
C ALA A 22 -38.32 29.38 -15.58
N PRO A 23 -39.36 29.84 -16.29
CA PRO A 23 -39.40 31.14 -16.95
C PRO A 23 -39.83 32.26 -16.00
N SER A 24 -39.22 33.45 -16.15
CA SER A 24 -39.59 34.63 -15.37
C SER A 24 -40.85 35.28 -15.93
N THR A 25 -41.95 35.11 -15.21
CA THR A 25 -43.11 36.00 -15.20
C THR A 25 -42.77 37.29 -14.44
N ARG A 26 -42.98 38.44 -15.08
CA ARG A 26 -43.25 39.70 -14.39
C ARG A 26 -44.44 40.40 -15.04
N LEU A 27 -45.57 40.30 -14.35
CA LEU A 27 -46.73 41.17 -14.47
C LEU A 27 -46.70 42.18 -13.31
N GLY A 28 -47.09 43.43 -13.58
CA GLY A 28 -47.77 44.26 -12.58
C GLY A 28 -47.40 45.74 -12.54
N GLY A 29 -48.32 46.57 -13.03
CA GLY A 29 -48.52 47.99 -12.68
C GLY A 29 -47.84 49.00 -13.61
N ASP A 30 -48.45 50.04 -14.15
CA ASP A 30 -49.83 50.56 -14.18
C ASP A 30 -49.82 51.63 -15.30
N ARG A 31 -50.72 51.57 -16.29
CA ARG A 31 -51.89 52.46 -16.50
C ARG A 31 -51.63 53.98 -16.52
N SER A 32 -52.32 54.60 -17.50
CA SER A 32 -52.51 56.04 -17.80
C SER A 32 -51.32 56.70 -18.50
N SER A 33 -51.44 57.65 -19.43
CA SER A 33 -52.52 58.50 -19.94
C SER A 33 -52.05 58.99 -21.32
N LEU A 34 -52.84 58.88 -22.39
CA LEU A 34 -53.46 60.04 -23.04
C LEU A 34 -52.74 61.39 -22.80
N ASP A 35 -52.08 61.88 -23.85
CA ASP A 35 -51.98 63.29 -24.27
C ASP A 35 -51.58 63.27 -25.77
N GLY A 36 -52.20 63.99 -26.70
CA GLY A 36 -53.03 65.17 -26.55
C GLY A 36 -52.41 66.38 -27.27
N PHE A 37 -52.25 66.31 -28.59
CA PHE A 37 -52.11 67.50 -29.45
C PHE A 37 -52.99 67.26 -30.68
N SER A 38 -54.29 67.60 -30.66
CA SER A 38 -54.85 68.95 -30.66
C SER A 38 -54.20 69.86 -31.70
N LEU A 39 -54.71 69.79 -32.94
CA LEU A 39 -54.80 70.98 -33.77
C LEU A 39 -56.28 71.17 -34.10
N GLN A 40 -56.89 72.02 -33.30
CA GLN A 40 -58.22 72.57 -33.49
C GLN A 40 -58.33 73.20 -34.88
N SER A 41 -59.38 72.76 -35.56
CA SER A 41 -60.14 73.51 -36.55
C SER A 41 -60.27 74.99 -36.17
N SER A 42 -59.81 75.88 -37.04
CA SER A 42 -60.37 77.21 -37.19
C SER A 42 -61.03 77.31 -38.55
N LYS A 43 -62.30 76.89 -38.59
CA LYS A 43 -63.29 77.42 -39.53
C LYS A 43 -63.38 78.94 -39.32
N ARG A 44 -62.94 79.75 -40.29
CA ARG A 44 -63.57 81.03 -40.57
C ARG A 44 -64.32 80.91 -41.88
N LEU A 45 -65.63 81.01 -41.74
CA LEU A 45 -66.63 81.06 -42.79
C LEU A 45 -66.89 82.55 -43.09
N LEU A 46 -67.11 82.82 -44.37
CA LEU A 46 -67.94 83.87 -44.97
C LEU A 46 -67.25 85.13 -45.55
N THR A 47 -67.30 85.13 -46.89
CA THR A 47 -67.96 86.13 -47.77
C THR A 47 -67.15 87.28 -48.36
N GLY A 48 -67.32 87.43 -49.68
CA GLY A 48 -66.76 88.44 -50.58
C GLY A 48 -65.78 87.78 -51.55
N GLY A 49 -66.20 87.19 -52.67
CA GLY A 49 -66.89 87.87 -53.77
C GLY A 49 -65.82 88.37 -54.75
N THR A 50 -65.85 87.89 -56.00
CA THR A 50 -64.96 88.24 -57.15
C THR A 50 -63.49 87.81 -56.98
N GLN A 51 -62.86 86.97 -57.79
CA GLN A 51 -62.94 86.75 -59.24
C GLN A 51 -62.76 85.26 -59.56
N ILE A 52 -63.68 84.74 -60.37
CA ILE A 52 -63.41 83.62 -61.27
C ILE A 52 -62.44 84.17 -62.31
N GLY A 53 -61.15 84.10 -61.99
CA GLY A 53 -60.06 84.28 -62.94
C GLY A 53 -59.57 82.90 -63.29
N GLY A 54 -60.05 82.35 -64.41
CA GLY A 54 -59.45 81.18 -65.04
C GLY A 54 -58.01 81.52 -65.38
N GLY A 55 -57.10 81.24 -64.44
CA GLY A 55 -55.70 81.07 -64.77
C GLY A 55 -55.64 79.98 -65.82
N SER A 56 -54.94 80.25 -66.91
CA SER A 56 -54.58 79.24 -67.92
C SER A 56 -54.24 77.92 -67.24
N TYR A 57 -54.56 76.77 -67.85
CA TYR A 57 -54.12 75.43 -67.42
C TYR A 57 -52.68 75.42 -66.87
N ASP A 58 -51.83 76.26 -67.45
CA ASP A 58 -50.46 76.59 -67.03
C ASP A 58 -50.32 77.02 -65.54
N SER A 59 -51.19 77.91 -65.04
CA SER A 59 -51.15 78.38 -63.64
C SER A 59 -51.54 77.30 -62.63
N TYR A 60 -52.44 76.38 -62.99
CA TYR A 60 -52.81 75.24 -62.15
C TYR A 60 -51.69 74.20 -62.12
N MET A 61 -51.08 73.93 -63.29
CA MET A 61 -49.92 73.05 -63.38
C MET A 61 -48.72 73.58 -62.59
N GLU A 62 -48.50 74.90 -62.59
CA GLU A 62 -47.42 75.51 -61.81
C GLU A 62 -47.70 75.48 -60.30
N GLU A 63 -48.95 75.70 -59.85
CA GLU A 63 -49.31 75.53 -58.43
C GLU A 63 -49.20 74.07 -57.97
N HIS A 64 -49.66 73.11 -58.78
CA HIS A 64 -49.52 71.69 -58.48
C HIS A 64 -48.06 71.24 -58.43
N LYS A 65 -47.23 71.73 -59.36
CA LYS A 65 -45.78 71.52 -59.36
C LYS A 65 -45.13 72.10 -58.10
N SER A 66 -45.48 73.32 -57.69
CA SER A 66 -44.96 73.93 -56.45
C SER A 66 -45.33 73.15 -55.20
N ARG A 67 -46.55 72.58 -55.12
CA ARG A 67 -46.95 71.68 -54.01
C ARG A 67 -46.15 70.39 -54.00
N LEU A 68 -45.97 69.76 -55.16
CA LEU A 68 -45.14 68.56 -55.29
C LEU A 68 -43.68 68.83 -54.92
N GLU A 69 -43.12 69.97 -55.34
CA GLU A 69 -41.78 70.41 -54.95
C GLU A 69 -41.68 70.57 -53.43
N GLY A 70 -42.67 71.20 -52.78
CA GLY A 70 -42.74 71.31 -51.31
C GLY A 70 -42.84 69.95 -50.60
N ASP A 71 -43.63 69.02 -51.13
CA ASP A 71 -43.76 67.65 -50.58
C ASP A 71 -42.47 66.84 -50.76
N ILE A 72 -41.79 66.99 -51.90
CA ILE A 72 -40.47 66.41 -52.16
C ILE A 72 -39.45 66.98 -51.17
N GLU A 73 -39.42 68.29 -50.95
CA GLU A 73 -38.50 68.92 -49.99
C GLU A 73 -38.77 68.48 -48.55
N TYR A 74 -40.03 68.39 -48.14
CA TYR A 74 -40.42 67.94 -46.81
C TYR A 74 -40.03 66.47 -46.57
N THR A 75 -40.34 65.58 -47.52
CA THR A 75 -40.00 64.15 -47.42
C THR A 75 -38.50 63.93 -47.47
N THR A 76 -37.77 64.70 -48.29
CA THR A 76 -36.30 64.69 -48.35
C THR A 76 -35.68 65.13 -47.03
N ARG A 77 -36.13 66.25 -46.44
CA ARG A 77 -35.67 66.72 -45.13
C ARG A 77 -35.96 65.70 -44.03
N LYS A 78 -37.14 65.06 -44.06
CA LYS A 78 -37.50 64.00 -43.10
C LYS A 78 -36.61 62.77 -43.27
N LEU A 79 -36.33 62.37 -44.50
CA LEU A 79 -35.41 61.26 -44.80
C LEU A 79 -34.00 61.56 -44.27
N GLU A 80 -33.48 62.77 -44.47
CA GLU A 80 -32.18 63.18 -43.95
C GLU A 80 -32.11 63.14 -42.42
N LEU A 81 -33.16 63.59 -41.73
CA LEU A 81 -33.24 63.53 -40.26
C LEU A 81 -33.25 62.09 -39.76
N GLU A 82 -34.01 61.20 -40.42
CA GLU A 82 -34.03 59.77 -40.08
C GLU A 82 -32.70 59.09 -40.41
N GLN A 83 -32.02 59.47 -41.50
CA GLN A 83 -30.66 58.98 -41.80
C GLN A 83 -29.66 59.40 -40.72
N ARG A 84 -29.70 60.66 -40.27
CA ARG A 84 -28.85 61.13 -39.15
C ARG A 84 -29.20 60.44 -37.83
N ARG A 85 -30.47 60.13 -37.59
CA ARG A 85 -30.91 59.38 -36.41
C ARG A 85 -30.39 57.93 -36.48
N ARG A 86 -30.53 57.28 -37.63
CA ARG A 86 -30.01 55.93 -37.87
C ARG A 86 -28.50 55.88 -37.69
N PHE A 87 -27.76 56.82 -38.27
CA PHE A 87 -26.30 56.89 -38.12
C PHE A 87 -25.86 57.04 -36.65
N ARG A 88 -26.57 57.86 -35.85
CA ARG A 88 -26.32 57.98 -34.42
C ARG A 88 -26.59 56.67 -33.67
N LEU A 89 -27.73 56.04 -33.96
CA LEU A 89 -28.10 54.75 -33.34
C LEU A 89 -27.12 53.63 -33.72
N ASP A 90 -26.67 53.56 -34.98
CA ASP A 90 -25.66 52.59 -35.43
C ASP A 90 -24.32 52.82 -34.71
N LYS A 91 -23.93 54.09 -34.52
CA LYS A 91 -22.74 54.43 -33.73
C LYS A 91 -22.89 54.02 -32.25
N ASP A 92 -24.04 54.31 -31.64
CA ASP A 92 -24.29 53.93 -30.24
C ASP A 92 -24.32 52.40 -30.07
N LEU A 93 -24.88 51.68 -31.04
CA LEU A 93 -24.92 50.22 -31.07
C LEU A 93 -23.51 49.63 -31.19
N THR A 94 -22.68 50.13 -32.12
CA THR A 94 -21.29 49.65 -32.26
C THR A 94 -20.45 49.94 -31.00
N MET A 95 -20.65 51.09 -30.35
CA MET A 95 -20.02 51.38 -29.06
C MET A 95 -20.48 50.40 -27.98
N ALA A 96 -21.79 50.15 -27.85
CA ALA A 96 -22.33 49.21 -26.88
C ALA A 96 -21.85 47.76 -27.11
N GLU A 97 -21.76 47.31 -28.37
CA GLU A 97 -21.21 46.00 -28.74
C GLU A 97 -19.74 45.89 -28.38
N SER A 98 -18.95 46.94 -28.63
CA SER A 98 -17.53 46.97 -28.26
C SER A 98 -17.32 46.92 -26.74
N GLU A 99 -18.17 47.60 -25.96
CA GLU A 99 -18.14 47.53 -24.50
C GLU A 99 -18.58 46.16 -24.00
N PHE A 100 -19.62 45.58 -24.57
CA PHE A 100 -20.12 44.26 -24.19
C PHE A 100 -19.05 43.18 -24.45
N THR A 101 -18.45 43.19 -25.64
CA THR A 101 -17.37 42.25 -25.99
C THR A 101 -16.17 42.42 -25.08
N GLN A 102 -15.79 43.66 -24.75
CA GLN A 102 -14.70 43.93 -23.79
C GLN A 102 -15.03 43.42 -22.38
N LYS A 103 -16.25 43.68 -21.86
CA LYS A 103 -16.69 43.20 -20.55
C LYS A 103 -16.75 41.67 -20.50
N ARG A 104 -17.25 41.03 -21.55
CA ARG A 104 -17.27 39.56 -21.69
C ARG A 104 -15.87 38.97 -21.70
N ALA A 105 -14.94 39.60 -22.43
CA ALA A 105 -13.54 39.15 -22.46
C ALA A 105 -12.87 39.29 -21.07
N ARG A 106 -13.12 40.39 -20.35
CA ARG A 106 -12.64 40.57 -18.98
C ARG A 106 -13.22 39.53 -18.03
N TYR A 107 -14.53 39.28 -18.09
CA TYR A 107 -15.19 38.28 -17.27
C TYR A 107 -14.62 36.88 -17.53
N LYS A 108 -14.44 36.50 -18.81
CA LYS A 108 -13.85 35.20 -19.16
C LYS A 108 -12.43 35.04 -18.61
N LYS A 109 -11.60 36.09 -18.64
CA LYS A 109 -10.26 36.07 -18.04
C LYS A 109 -10.30 35.92 -16.53
N TRP A 110 -11.20 36.65 -15.87
CA TRP A 110 -11.39 36.55 -14.42
C TRP A 110 -11.88 35.17 -14.01
N GLN A 111 -12.86 34.61 -14.74
CA GLN A 111 -13.36 33.26 -14.52
C GLN A 111 -12.27 32.20 -14.69
N SER A 112 -11.49 32.26 -15.78
CA SER A 112 -10.37 31.34 -15.99
C SER A 112 -9.34 31.41 -14.87
N ALA A 113 -9.03 32.62 -14.39
CA ALA A 113 -8.08 32.79 -13.28
C ALA A 113 -8.62 32.23 -11.95
N GLU A 114 -9.92 32.35 -11.70
CA GLU A 114 -10.57 31.76 -10.52
C GLU A 114 -10.61 30.23 -10.64
N ASP A 115 -10.98 29.69 -11.80
CA ASP A 115 -11.00 28.26 -12.08
C ASP A 115 -9.59 27.65 -11.92
N ASP A 116 -8.55 28.32 -12.44
CA ASP A 116 -7.15 27.94 -12.26
C ASP A 116 -6.73 27.99 -10.78
N ALA A 117 -7.16 29.01 -10.03
CA ALA A 117 -6.87 29.12 -8.60
C ALA A 117 -7.55 28.00 -7.78
N VAL A 118 -8.79 27.64 -8.12
CA VAL A 118 -9.52 26.52 -7.51
C VAL A 118 -8.85 25.19 -7.86
N ALA A 119 -8.46 24.99 -9.12
CA ALA A 119 -7.77 23.79 -9.57
C ALA A 119 -6.41 23.61 -8.86
N ASN A 120 -5.64 24.69 -8.72
CA ASN A 120 -4.36 24.67 -8.00
C ASN A 120 -4.56 24.31 -6.52
N LYS A 121 -5.52 24.94 -5.84
CA LYS A 121 -5.84 24.59 -4.44
C LYS A 121 -6.30 23.14 -4.29
N ALA A 122 -7.10 22.63 -5.23
CA ALA A 122 -7.51 21.23 -5.23
C ALA A 122 -6.32 20.29 -5.40
N ALA A 123 -5.38 20.62 -6.28
CA ALA A 123 -4.14 19.86 -6.47
C ALA A 123 -3.27 19.86 -5.19
N ASP A 124 -3.15 21.01 -4.51
CA ASP A 124 -2.43 21.12 -3.23
C ASP A 124 -3.07 20.24 -2.14
N VAL A 125 -4.40 20.24 -2.04
CA VAL A 125 -5.14 19.37 -1.11
C VAL A 125 -4.86 17.90 -1.41
N LEU A 126 -4.96 17.47 -2.67
CA LEU A 126 -4.65 16.09 -3.08
C LEU A 126 -3.19 15.71 -2.76
N GLN A 127 -2.25 16.65 -2.89
CA GLN A 127 -0.86 16.39 -2.52
C GLN A 127 -0.70 16.22 -1.00
N LEU A 128 -1.38 17.04 -0.20
CA LEU A 128 -1.37 16.93 1.26
C LEU A 128 -2.04 15.63 1.74
N GLU A 129 -3.13 15.22 1.09
CA GLU A 129 -3.80 13.93 1.36
C GLU A 129 -2.85 12.76 1.08
N LYS A 130 -2.18 12.74 -0.08
CA LYS A 130 -1.17 11.70 -0.39
C LYS A 130 -0.03 11.68 0.63
N ARG A 131 0.45 12.83 1.08
CA ARG A 131 1.50 12.91 2.13
C ARG A 131 0.98 12.38 3.46
N LEU A 132 -0.27 12.67 3.81
CA LEU A 132 -0.90 12.16 5.02
C LEU A 132 -1.06 10.65 4.96
N GLU A 133 -1.52 10.09 3.83
CA GLU A 133 -1.63 8.64 3.63
C GLU A 133 -0.27 7.94 3.79
N LEU A 134 0.79 8.50 3.20
CA LEU A 134 2.15 7.98 3.36
C LEU A 134 2.61 8.03 4.83
N ALA A 135 2.35 9.13 5.54
CA ALA A 135 2.69 9.25 6.95
C ALA A 135 1.91 8.26 7.84
N ILE A 136 0.63 8.01 7.53
CA ILE A 136 -0.20 7.00 8.22
C ILE A 136 0.35 5.60 7.95
N ALA A 137 0.71 5.29 6.70
CA ALA A 137 1.30 4.01 6.34
C ALA A 137 2.63 3.77 7.09
N GLU A 138 3.49 4.79 7.17
CA GLU A 138 4.75 4.71 7.91
C GLU A 138 4.53 4.55 9.42
N LEU A 139 3.57 5.27 10.01
CA LEU A 139 3.19 5.10 11.41
C LEU A 139 2.69 3.68 11.69
N ASN A 140 1.85 3.13 10.81
CA ASN A 140 1.34 1.77 10.96
C ASN A 140 2.44 0.72 10.83
N ARG A 141 3.38 0.91 9.89
CA ARG A 141 4.59 0.07 9.78
C ARG A 141 5.40 0.12 11.07
N GLY A 142 5.71 1.33 11.56
CA GLY A 142 6.45 1.51 12.81
C GLY A 142 5.73 0.91 14.03
N ASN A 143 4.40 0.97 14.08
CA ASN A 143 3.61 0.32 15.12
C ASN A 143 3.66 -1.21 15.04
N SER A 144 3.61 -1.77 13.83
CA SER A 144 3.78 -3.21 13.62
C SER A 144 5.17 -3.66 14.08
N ASP A 145 6.23 -2.94 13.68
CA ASP A 145 7.61 -3.22 14.10
C ASP A 145 7.78 -3.08 15.62
N ASN A 146 7.14 -2.08 16.25
CA ASN A 146 7.17 -1.94 17.70
C ASN A 146 6.47 -3.13 18.39
N LYS A 147 5.36 -3.61 17.82
CA LYS A 147 4.65 -4.78 18.33
C LYS A 147 5.52 -6.04 18.23
N THR A 148 6.14 -6.30 17.08
CA THR A 148 7.03 -7.46 16.91
C THR A 148 8.23 -7.39 17.85
N LEU A 149 8.84 -6.21 18.04
CA LEU A 149 9.92 -6.01 19.00
C LEU A 149 9.46 -6.26 20.45
N ARG A 150 8.24 -5.83 20.82
CA ARG A 150 7.68 -6.14 22.15
C ARG A 150 7.48 -7.63 22.34
N ASP A 151 6.93 -8.31 21.34
CA ASP A 151 6.72 -9.76 21.39
C ASP A 151 8.06 -10.51 21.51
N GLN A 152 9.10 -10.06 20.80
CA GLN A 152 10.47 -10.58 20.95
C GLN A 152 11.04 -10.33 22.34
N VAL A 153 10.89 -9.13 22.89
CA VAL A 153 11.34 -8.80 24.26
C VAL A 153 10.63 -9.69 25.28
N ASP A 154 9.33 -9.93 25.13
CA ASP A 154 8.57 -10.79 26.04
C ASP A 154 8.94 -12.27 25.88
N ALA A 155 9.26 -12.73 24.68
CA ALA A 155 9.83 -14.06 24.46
C ALA A 155 11.18 -14.22 25.18
N LEU A 156 12.11 -13.28 24.97
CA LEU A 156 13.42 -13.28 25.63
C LEU A 156 13.30 -13.18 27.16
N ARG A 157 12.33 -12.43 27.68
CA ARG A 157 12.04 -12.38 29.13
C ARG A 157 11.58 -13.73 29.67
N LYS A 158 10.71 -14.44 28.95
CA LYS A 158 10.24 -15.78 29.33
C LYS A 158 11.40 -16.78 29.30
N GLU A 159 12.22 -16.74 28.25
CA GLU A 159 13.43 -17.58 28.16
C GLU A 159 14.38 -17.32 29.32
N ARG A 160 14.67 -16.04 29.63
CA ARG A 160 15.49 -15.66 30.79
C ARG A 160 14.90 -16.19 32.10
N GLN A 161 13.59 -16.08 32.30
CA GLN A 161 12.93 -16.61 33.51
C GLN A 161 13.05 -18.13 33.61
N LEU A 162 12.91 -18.85 32.49
CA LEU A 162 13.09 -20.30 32.44
C LEU A 162 14.54 -20.67 32.77
N MET A 163 15.51 -19.95 32.19
CA MET A 163 16.93 -20.16 32.49
C MET A 163 17.23 -19.88 33.96
N ASP A 164 16.75 -18.77 34.53
CA ASP A 164 16.90 -18.46 35.95
C ASP A 164 16.31 -19.56 36.84
N ALA A 165 15.19 -20.16 36.46
CA ALA A 165 14.59 -21.28 37.20
C ALA A 165 15.46 -22.55 37.13
N VAL A 166 15.99 -22.89 35.95
CA VAL A 166 16.93 -24.01 35.77
C VAL A 166 18.21 -23.77 36.58
N PHE A 167 18.77 -22.56 36.52
CA PHE A 167 19.96 -22.19 37.31
C PHE A 167 19.72 -22.37 38.81
N LYS A 168 18.60 -21.88 39.35
CA LYS A 168 18.26 -22.09 40.77
C LYS A 168 18.12 -23.56 41.14
N GLN A 169 17.56 -24.38 40.23
CA GLN A 169 17.44 -25.82 40.46
C GLN A 169 18.81 -26.50 40.48
N VAL A 170 19.72 -26.11 39.57
CA VAL A 170 21.10 -26.59 39.54
C VAL A 170 21.87 -26.16 40.79
N GLU A 171 21.76 -24.89 41.20
CA GLU A 171 22.36 -24.38 42.44
C GLU A 171 21.86 -25.18 43.66
N LYS A 172 20.55 -25.46 43.73
CA LYS A 172 19.99 -26.30 44.79
C LYS A 172 20.55 -27.72 44.74
N GLY A 173 20.69 -28.31 43.55
CA GLY A 173 21.32 -29.62 43.34
C GLY A 173 22.77 -29.65 43.82
N ILE A 174 23.58 -28.65 43.46
CA ILE A 174 24.97 -28.50 43.92
C ILE A 174 25.01 -28.34 45.44
N SER A 175 24.13 -27.53 46.04
CA SER A 175 24.06 -27.38 47.49
C SER A 175 23.67 -28.67 48.22
N GLY A 176 22.84 -29.50 47.59
CA GLY A 176 22.46 -30.83 48.09
C GLY A 176 23.63 -31.80 48.01
N SER A 177 24.32 -31.85 46.88
CA SER A 177 25.52 -32.68 46.70
C SER A 177 26.64 -32.28 47.66
N ARG A 178 26.86 -30.98 47.86
CA ARG A 178 27.83 -30.47 48.85
C ARG A 178 27.51 -30.98 50.26
N ARG A 179 26.24 -30.89 50.69
CA ARG A 179 25.81 -31.43 51.99
C ARG A 179 26.03 -32.94 52.08
N ALA A 180 25.68 -33.69 51.04
CA ALA A 180 25.92 -35.14 51.02
C ALA A 180 27.42 -35.49 51.12
N ILE A 181 28.29 -34.70 50.50
CA ILE A 181 29.75 -34.85 50.62
C ILE A 181 30.21 -34.52 52.04
N ASP A 182 29.70 -33.44 52.65
CA ASP A 182 30.04 -33.05 54.01
C ASP A 182 29.57 -34.13 55.02
N ASP A 183 28.37 -34.69 54.84
CA ASP A 183 27.83 -35.79 55.65
C ASP A 183 28.67 -37.07 55.49
N LEU A 184 29.06 -37.42 54.25
CA LEU A 184 29.94 -38.56 53.97
C LEU A 184 31.31 -38.37 54.62
N ASN A 185 31.91 -37.18 54.51
CA ASN A 185 33.17 -36.85 55.17
C ASN A 185 33.04 -36.93 56.69
N GLY A 186 31.89 -36.52 57.25
CA GLY A 186 31.55 -36.70 58.66
C GLY A 186 31.55 -38.18 59.06
N SER A 187 30.87 -39.04 58.29
CA SER A 187 30.86 -40.49 58.51
C SER A 187 32.26 -41.10 58.41
N ILE A 188 33.02 -40.76 57.35
CA ILE A 188 34.40 -41.25 57.17
C ILE A 188 35.28 -40.86 58.35
N ASN A 189 35.16 -39.62 58.87
CA ASN A 189 35.91 -39.19 60.03
C ASN A 189 35.51 -39.95 61.31
N ALA A 190 34.21 -40.23 61.50
CA ALA A 190 33.71 -41.02 62.61
C ALA A 190 34.20 -42.48 62.53
N ASP A 191 34.14 -43.10 61.36
CA ASP A 191 34.66 -44.44 61.10
C ASP A 191 36.18 -44.51 61.33
N ARG A 192 36.91 -43.47 60.91
CA ARG A 192 38.36 -43.37 61.14
C ARG A 192 38.70 -43.25 62.62
N LEU A 193 37.92 -42.48 63.39
CA LEU A 193 38.07 -42.40 64.85
C LEU A 193 37.78 -43.76 65.50
N GLY A 194 36.69 -44.43 65.11
CA GLY A 194 36.34 -45.76 65.60
C GLY A 194 37.41 -46.82 65.28
N HIS A 195 37.98 -46.76 64.07
CA HIS A 195 39.10 -47.62 63.67
C HIS A 195 40.34 -47.37 64.54
N ASN A 196 40.70 -46.11 64.77
CA ASN A 196 41.86 -45.76 65.60
C ASN A 196 41.67 -46.23 67.05
N ASP A 197 40.48 -46.04 67.64
CA ASP A 197 40.15 -46.52 68.99
C ASP A 197 40.23 -48.06 69.08
N ALA A 198 39.71 -48.76 68.06
CA ALA A 198 39.79 -50.22 68.00
C ALA A 198 41.24 -50.70 67.84
N GLN A 199 42.03 -50.01 67.03
CA GLN A 199 43.45 -50.28 66.85
C GLN A 199 44.24 -50.07 68.16
N GLU A 200 44.00 -48.97 68.87
CA GLU A 200 44.65 -48.71 70.17
C GLU A 200 44.31 -49.80 71.20
N LYS A 201 43.04 -50.21 71.27
CA LYS A 201 42.62 -51.32 72.14
C LYS A 201 43.28 -52.65 71.74
N ALA A 202 43.37 -52.94 70.45
CA ALA A 202 44.02 -54.15 69.95
C ALA A 202 45.53 -54.15 70.26
N GLU A 203 46.20 -53.00 70.13
CA GLU A 203 47.61 -52.83 70.50
C GLU A 203 47.83 -52.98 72.01
N ALA A 204 46.93 -52.43 72.84
CA ALA A 204 46.98 -52.57 74.29
C ALA A 204 46.82 -54.04 74.73
N LEU A 205 45.83 -54.75 74.18
CA LEU A 205 45.62 -56.18 74.43
C LEU A 205 46.81 -57.01 73.96
N SER A 206 47.37 -56.70 72.79
CA SER A 206 48.57 -57.38 72.28
C SER A 206 49.76 -57.20 73.21
N LYS A 207 49.98 -55.98 73.74
CA LYS A 207 51.03 -55.72 74.75
C LYS A 207 50.79 -56.47 76.06
N MET A 208 49.53 -56.61 76.51
CA MET A 208 49.21 -57.40 77.70
C MET A 208 49.49 -58.89 77.49
N LEU A 209 49.02 -59.47 76.38
CA LEU A 209 49.28 -60.86 76.02
C LEU A 209 50.77 -61.15 75.87
N GLU A 210 51.54 -60.21 75.31
CA GLU A 210 53.00 -60.33 75.19
C GLU A 210 53.67 -60.38 76.58
N ARG A 211 53.22 -59.54 77.53
CA ARG A 211 53.71 -59.57 78.92
C ARG A 211 53.35 -60.88 79.61
N GLU A 212 52.12 -61.36 79.46
CA GLU A 212 51.68 -62.65 80.01
C GLU A 212 52.48 -63.80 79.42
N ARG A 213 52.65 -63.86 78.08
CA ARG A 213 53.50 -64.88 77.43
C ARG A 213 54.92 -64.86 77.97
N ARG A 214 55.52 -63.68 78.16
CA ARG A 214 56.86 -63.56 78.74
C ARG A 214 56.89 -64.05 80.19
N ALA A 215 55.90 -63.67 81.01
CA ALA A 215 55.81 -64.11 82.39
C ALA A 215 55.63 -65.64 82.50
N PHE A 216 54.72 -66.21 81.69
CA PHE A 216 54.53 -67.66 81.58
C PHE A 216 55.80 -68.37 81.10
N HIS A 217 56.51 -67.80 80.12
CA HIS A 217 57.78 -68.36 79.66
C HIS A 217 58.84 -68.34 80.77
N CYS A 218 59.01 -67.23 81.48
CA CYS A 218 59.90 -67.14 82.63
C CYS A 218 59.54 -68.15 83.73
N GLN A 219 58.25 -68.26 84.08
CA GLN A 219 57.77 -69.21 85.08
C GLN A 219 57.95 -70.67 84.63
N THR A 220 57.74 -70.96 83.35
CA THR A 220 57.97 -72.30 82.77
C THR A 220 59.45 -72.66 82.79
N GLU A 221 60.33 -71.73 82.43
CA GLU A 221 61.78 -71.94 82.50
C GLU A 221 62.25 -72.08 83.95
N GLU A 222 61.72 -71.29 84.88
CA GLU A 222 62.00 -71.44 86.32
C GLU A 222 61.53 -72.82 86.83
N MET A 223 60.32 -73.25 86.48
CA MET A 223 59.80 -74.56 86.84
C MET A 223 60.63 -75.69 86.21
N LYS A 224 61.11 -75.53 84.97
CA LYS A 224 61.99 -76.47 84.31
C LYS A 224 63.34 -76.58 85.01
N VAL A 225 63.92 -75.46 85.43
CA VAL A 225 65.16 -75.44 86.25
C VAL A 225 64.93 -76.09 87.62
N ASN A 226 63.80 -75.81 88.27
CA ASN A 226 63.46 -76.41 89.56
C ASN A 226 63.21 -77.91 89.43
N VAL A 227 62.46 -78.36 88.43
CA VAL A 227 62.25 -79.78 88.11
C VAL A 227 63.55 -80.44 87.70
N GLN A 228 64.48 -79.75 87.03
CA GLN A 228 65.81 -80.28 86.72
C GLN A 228 66.63 -80.45 88.00
N LYS A 229 66.66 -79.45 88.88
CA LYS A 229 67.30 -79.55 90.20
C LYS A 229 66.66 -80.65 91.05
N GLU A 230 65.34 -80.73 91.08
CA GLU A 230 64.59 -81.79 91.75
C GLU A 230 64.94 -83.15 91.13
N ASN A 231 64.96 -83.30 89.80
CA ASN A 231 65.39 -84.54 89.12
C ASN A 231 66.86 -84.87 89.35
N ASP A 232 67.73 -83.88 89.53
CA ASP A 232 69.14 -84.11 89.85
C ASP A 232 69.28 -84.56 91.32
N ILE A 233 68.52 -83.95 92.24
CA ILE A 233 68.39 -84.37 93.65
C ILE A 233 67.69 -85.73 93.77
N GLN A 234 66.71 -86.00 92.92
CA GLN A 234 65.93 -87.23 92.86
C GLN A 234 66.70 -88.32 92.14
N ARG A 235 67.57 -88.01 91.16
CA ARG A 235 68.61 -88.92 90.65
C ARG A 235 69.65 -89.23 91.72
N GLU A 236 70.03 -88.26 92.55
CA GLU A 236 70.90 -88.49 93.72
C GLU A 236 70.19 -89.33 94.81
N GLN A 237 68.87 -89.21 94.98
CA GLN A 237 68.08 -90.02 95.92
C GLN A 237 67.66 -91.40 95.36
N ASP A 238 67.45 -91.53 94.05
CA ASP A 238 67.00 -92.74 93.35
C ASP A 238 68.18 -93.66 92.95
N ILE A 239 69.44 -93.20 93.08
CA ILE A 239 70.62 -94.09 93.12
C ILE A 239 70.74 -94.78 94.52
N SER A 240 70.01 -94.30 95.54
CA SER A 240 70.07 -94.84 96.91
C SER A 240 68.89 -95.75 97.29
N LYS A 241 67.72 -95.69 96.65
CA LYS A 241 66.58 -96.58 96.97
C LYS A 241 65.76 -96.96 95.74
N GLY A 242 65.59 -98.26 95.54
CA GLY A 242 65.11 -98.85 94.28
C GLY A 242 63.60 -98.97 94.07
N ALA A 243 63.31 -99.37 92.82
CA ALA A 243 62.29 -100.30 92.34
C ALA A 243 60.79 -100.12 92.70
N GLY A 244 59.94 -100.06 91.66
CA GLY A 244 58.72 -100.89 91.60
C GLY A 244 57.40 -100.26 91.11
N ARG A 245 57.01 -100.65 89.88
CA ARG A 245 55.70 -101.22 89.44
C ARG A 245 54.35 -100.45 89.51
N ILE A 246 53.70 -100.43 88.32
CA ILE A 246 52.32 -100.86 87.96
C ILE A 246 51.08 -100.00 88.32
N GLY A 247 50.25 -99.68 87.30
CA GLY A 247 48.83 -100.11 87.29
C GLY A 247 47.68 -99.10 87.11
N HIS A 248 47.03 -99.15 85.93
CA HIS A 248 45.60 -99.02 85.56
C HIS A 248 44.50 -98.24 86.36
N GLY A 249 43.61 -97.60 85.57
CA GLY A 249 42.14 -97.46 85.77
C GLY A 249 41.66 -96.03 86.08
N ALA A 250 40.42 -95.56 85.83
CA ALA A 250 39.24 -95.94 85.05
C ALA A 250 38.16 -94.81 85.21
N LYS A 251 37.34 -94.59 84.17
CA LYS A 251 35.88 -94.25 84.14
C LYS A 251 35.22 -93.00 84.83
N HIS A 252 34.34 -92.40 84.00
CA HIS A 252 32.94 -91.90 84.20
C HIS A 252 32.56 -90.62 84.98
N GLY A 253 31.67 -89.84 84.33
CA GLY A 253 30.59 -89.03 84.91
C GLY A 253 29.75 -88.41 83.77
N SER A 254 28.49 -88.82 83.50
CA SER A 254 27.23 -88.64 84.24
C SER A 254 26.66 -87.21 84.13
N GLY A 255 25.51 -87.04 83.46
CA GLY A 255 24.75 -85.79 83.43
C GLY A 255 23.38 -85.94 82.75
N LYS A 256 22.36 -86.28 83.56
CA LYS A 256 20.93 -86.40 83.21
C LYS A 256 20.17 -85.25 83.89
N LYS A 257 19.30 -84.50 83.18
CA LYS A 257 18.24 -83.62 83.74
C LYS A 257 17.06 -83.55 82.75
N ASN A 258 15.93 -84.17 83.08
CA ASN A 258 14.69 -83.58 83.62
C ASN A 258 13.71 -83.10 82.53
N TYR A 259 12.65 -83.89 82.29
CA TYR A 259 11.39 -83.40 81.75
C TYR A 259 10.40 -83.28 82.91
N MET A 260 9.87 -82.08 83.13
CA MET A 260 8.73 -81.84 84.00
C MET A 260 7.46 -81.86 83.16
N VAL A 261 6.51 -82.68 83.62
CA VAL A 261 5.09 -82.57 83.31
C VAL A 261 4.54 -81.44 84.18
N ALA A 262 3.75 -80.56 83.58
CA ALA A 262 2.86 -79.65 84.30
C ALA A 262 1.48 -79.76 83.67
N ASP A 263 0.56 -80.33 84.47
CA ASP A 263 -0.87 -80.16 84.35
C ASP A 263 -1.23 -78.68 84.35
N GLU A 264 -2.19 -78.31 83.52
CA GLU A 264 -3.18 -77.25 83.78
C GLU A 264 -4.22 -77.30 82.65
N GLU A 265 -5.08 -78.32 82.72
CA GLU A 265 -6.40 -78.26 82.09
C GLU A 265 -7.34 -77.50 83.04
N GLU A 266 -7.64 -76.24 82.73
CA GLU A 266 -8.84 -75.58 83.26
C GLU A 266 -9.24 -74.36 82.40
N ALA A 267 -9.64 -74.64 81.15
CA ALA A 267 -10.61 -73.86 80.35
C ALA A 267 -10.76 -74.46 78.92
N PHE A 268 -10.99 -75.76 78.82
CA PHE A 268 -11.17 -76.42 77.52
C PHE A 268 -12.63 -76.34 77.07
N SER A 269 -12.99 -75.27 76.34
CA SER A 269 -14.22 -75.29 75.53
C SER A 269 -13.87 -75.87 74.16
N GLU A 270 -14.26 -77.13 73.93
CA GLU A 270 -14.06 -77.85 72.66
C GLU A 270 -14.54 -77.02 71.46
N HIS A 271 -15.68 -76.32 71.60
CA HIS A 271 -16.22 -75.45 70.56
C HIS A 271 -15.41 -74.16 70.33
N ALA A 272 -14.76 -73.60 71.35
CA ALA A 272 -13.88 -72.45 71.18
C ALA A 272 -12.54 -72.85 70.54
N MET A 273 -12.01 -74.03 70.89
CA MET A 273 -10.83 -74.61 70.26
C MET A 273 -11.10 -74.94 68.79
N HIS A 274 -12.21 -75.60 68.48
CA HIS A 274 -12.58 -75.94 67.11
C HIS A 274 -12.77 -74.69 66.23
N ARG A 275 -13.43 -73.65 66.74
CA ARG A 275 -13.54 -72.35 66.03
C ARG A 275 -12.19 -71.67 65.83
N ARG A 276 -11.29 -71.72 66.81
CA ARG A 276 -9.93 -71.18 66.69
C ARG A 276 -9.10 -71.96 65.67
N ILE A 277 -9.18 -73.29 65.70
CA ILE A 277 -8.51 -74.18 64.73
C ILE A 277 -9.04 -73.92 63.32
N LEU A 278 -10.35 -73.84 63.11
CA LEU A 278 -10.93 -73.53 61.80
C LEU A 278 -10.51 -72.14 61.29
N LYS A 279 -10.51 -71.12 62.16
CA LYS A 279 -10.06 -69.77 61.80
C LYS A 279 -8.58 -69.73 61.45
N VAL A 280 -7.73 -70.44 62.22
CA VAL A 280 -6.30 -70.57 61.93
C VAL A 280 -6.07 -71.33 60.63
N CYS A 281 -6.74 -72.47 60.42
CA CYS A 281 -6.66 -73.24 59.19
C CYS A 281 -7.10 -72.41 57.97
N PHE A 282 -8.17 -71.62 58.07
CA PHE A 282 -8.64 -70.75 56.99
C PHE A 282 -7.68 -69.59 56.70
N LEU A 283 -7.14 -68.94 57.72
CA LEU A 283 -6.11 -67.91 57.54
C LEU A 283 -4.83 -68.52 56.94
N ASN A 284 -4.46 -69.73 57.37
CA ASN A 284 -3.30 -70.45 56.86
C ASN A 284 -3.50 -70.90 55.40
N THR A 285 -4.71 -71.27 54.98
CA THR A 285 -4.99 -71.61 53.56
C THR A 285 -4.94 -70.38 52.66
N ILE A 286 -5.43 -69.22 53.12
CA ILE A 286 -5.28 -67.95 52.40
C ILE A 286 -3.81 -67.56 52.28
N GLN A 287 -3.04 -67.63 53.38
CA GLN A 287 -1.61 -67.34 53.36
C GLN A 287 -0.85 -68.29 52.43
N ARG A 288 -1.14 -69.60 52.48
CA ARG A 288 -0.55 -70.59 51.57
C ARG A 288 -0.88 -70.31 50.10
N ARG A 289 -2.08 -69.79 49.80
CA ARG A 289 -2.45 -69.38 48.45
C ARG A 289 -1.62 -68.18 47.99
N HIS A 290 -1.46 -67.16 48.85
CA HIS A 290 -0.66 -65.98 48.56
C HIS A 290 0.83 -66.33 48.35
N ILE A 291 1.37 -67.20 49.20
CA ILE A 291 2.75 -67.71 49.09
C ILE A 291 2.93 -68.46 47.77
N LYS A 292 2.01 -69.37 47.41
CA LYS A 292 2.05 -70.09 46.13
C LYS A 292 1.99 -69.15 44.92
N GLN A 293 1.23 -68.06 45.00
CA GLN A 293 1.16 -67.06 43.93
C GLN A 293 2.49 -66.32 43.77
N HIS A 294 3.12 -65.89 44.88
CA HIS A 294 4.45 -65.28 44.83
C HIS A 294 5.51 -66.25 44.30
N GLN A 295 5.40 -67.53 44.64
CA GLN A 295 6.31 -68.57 44.19
C GLN A 295 6.25 -68.76 42.66
N LYS A 296 5.04 -68.79 42.08
CA LYS A 296 4.87 -68.81 40.61
C LYS A 296 5.48 -67.58 39.93
N ASN A 297 5.30 -66.40 40.51
CA ASN A 297 5.90 -65.19 39.93
C ASN A 297 7.44 -65.25 39.96
N ILE A 298 8.01 -65.79 41.05
CA ILE A 298 9.46 -66.00 41.17
C ILE A 298 9.95 -67.03 40.13
N GLU A 299 9.24 -68.14 39.94
CA GLU A 299 9.57 -69.15 38.92
C GLU A 299 9.61 -68.55 37.50
N VAL A 300 8.66 -67.66 37.18
CA VAL A 300 8.65 -66.95 35.89
C VAL A 300 9.87 -66.03 35.74
N PHE A 301 10.25 -65.31 36.81
CA PHE A 301 11.46 -64.49 36.79
C PHE A 301 12.73 -65.34 36.66
N GLU A 302 12.83 -66.45 37.39
CA GLU A 302 13.97 -67.38 37.26
C GLU A 302 14.08 -67.94 35.84
N GLN A 303 12.97 -68.30 35.20
CA GLN A 303 12.97 -68.78 33.82
C GLN A 303 13.43 -67.71 32.82
N ALA A 304 13.00 -66.46 33.01
CA ALA A 304 13.45 -65.33 32.20
C ALA A 304 14.95 -65.05 32.40
N PHE A 305 15.44 -65.07 33.65
CA PHE A 305 16.86 -64.91 33.95
C PHE A 305 17.71 -66.06 33.40
N ALA A 306 17.23 -67.30 33.46
CA ALA A 306 17.92 -68.45 32.88
C ALA A 306 18.05 -68.31 31.35
N THR A 307 17.04 -67.74 30.69
CA THR A 307 17.06 -67.48 29.24
C THR A 307 18.02 -66.34 28.88
N ILE A 308 18.09 -65.29 29.69
CA ILE A 308 19.06 -64.19 29.52
C ILE A 308 20.49 -64.71 29.76
N LYS A 309 20.69 -65.53 30.80
CA LYS A 309 21.98 -66.14 31.13
C LYS A 309 22.48 -67.07 30.03
N SER A 310 21.60 -67.89 29.43
CA SER A 310 21.99 -68.78 28.34
C SER A 310 22.28 -68.07 27.03
N SER A 311 21.60 -66.95 26.74
CA SER A 311 21.79 -66.17 25.52
C SER A 311 22.95 -65.17 25.58
N THR A 312 23.19 -64.57 26.75
CA THR A 312 24.23 -63.54 26.94
C THR A 312 25.53 -64.07 27.56
N GLY A 313 25.49 -65.25 28.20
CA GLY A 313 26.63 -65.83 28.91
C GLY A 313 26.97 -65.18 30.26
N ILE A 314 26.25 -64.12 30.64
CA ILE A 314 26.48 -63.39 31.89
C ILE A 314 25.84 -64.16 33.04
N SER A 315 26.66 -64.57 34.01
CA SER A 315 26.23 -65.47 35.10
C SER A 315 25.78 -64.74 36.36
N ASP A 316 26.23 -63.49 36.52
CA ASP A 316 25.99 -62.65 37.69
C ASP A 316 24.73 -61.79 37.50
N ILE A 317 23.84 -61.86 38.49
CA ILE A 317 22.53 -61.18 38.47
C ILE A 317 22.74 -59.67 38.62
N GLU A 318 23.70 -59.23 39.43
CA GLU A 318 23.98 -57.81 39.66
C GLU A 318 24.51 -57.13 38.39
N GLU A 319 25.33 -57.84 37.61
CA GLU A 319 25.85 -57.37 36.32
C GLU A 319 24.73 -57.20 35.28
N ILE A 320 23.79 -58.15 35.21
CA ILE A 320 22.62 -58.06 34.31
C ILE A 320 21.75 -56.84 34.67
N VAL A 321 21.47 -56.64 35.96
CA VAL A 321 20.67 -55.49 36.42
C VAL A 321 21.37 -54.17 36.10
N LYS A 322 22.69 -54.08 36.29
CA LYS A 322 23.48 -52.89 35.97
C LYS A 322 23.46 -52.57 34.47
N ILE A 323 23.60 -53.59 33.63
CA ILE A 323 23.50 -53.44 32.17
C ILE A 323 22.08 -53.02 31.76
N PHE A 324 21.05 -53.61 32.37
CA PHE A 324 19.66 -53.28 32.09
C PHE A 324 19.33 -51.84 32.45
N ILE A 325 19.74 -51.36 33.63
CA ILE A 325 19.57 -49.95 34.03
C ILE A 325 20.28 -49.03 33.01
N GLY A 326 21.51 -49.37 32.62
CA GLY A 326 22.24 -48.59 31.61
C GLY A 326 21.57 -48.59 30.23
N LEU A 327 20.94 -49.69 29.82
CA LEU A 327 20.14 -49.79 28.60
C LEU A 327 18.85 -49.00 28.71
N GLU A 328 18.13 -49.08 29.83
CA GLU A 328 16.90 -48.35 30.09
C GLU A 328 17.13 -46.84 30.10
N GLN A 329 18.23 -46.39 30.71
CA GLN A 329 18.62 -44.99 30.72
C GLN A 329 18.97 -44.48 29.32
N ARG A 330 19.66 -45.30 28.50
CA ARG A 330 19.89 -45.00 27.07
C ARG A 330 18.58 -44.95 26.29
N ASN A 331 17.66 -45.88 26.54
CA ASN A 331 16.39 -45.98 25.84
C ASN A 331 15.49 -44.77 26.18
N PHE A 332 15.48 -44.35 27.44
CA PHE A 332 14.79 -43.14 27.88
C PHE A 332 15.38 -41.88 27.23
N SER A 333 16.71 -41.80 27.13
CA SER A 333 17.39 -40.70 26.46
C SER A 333 17.06 -40.65 24.96
N LEU A 334 17.03 -41.80 24.29
CA LEU A 334 16.61 -41.93 22.89
C LEU A 334 15.15 -41.51 22.69
N LEU A 335 14.24 -41.96 23.54
CA LEU A 335 12.83 -41.57 23.47
C LEU A 335 12.66 -40.05 23.63
N THR A 336 13.42 -39.46 24.57
CA THR A 336 13.43 -38.01 24.77
C THR A 336 13.95 -37.28 23.54
N TYR A 337 15.03 -37.77 22.93
CA TYR A 337 15.59 -37.21 21.71
C TYR A 337 14.62 -37.32 20.51
N VAL A 338 13.98 -38.48 20.33
CA VAL A 338 12.95 -38.67 19.29
C VAL A 338 11.78 -37.72 19.49
N ASN A 339 11.31 -37.55 20.73
CA ASN A 339 10.24 -36.59 21.03
C ASN A 339 10.68 -35.14 20.76
N GLN A 340 11.94 -34.81 21.03
CA GLN A 340 12.49 -33.50 20.72
C GLN A 340 12.57 -33.26 19.20
N LEU A 341 13.07 -34.23 18.44
CA LEU A 341 13.10 -34.16 16.98
C LEU A 341 11.70 -34.05 16.38
N ASN A 342 10.72 -34.78 16.91
CA ASN A 342 9.33 -34.67 16.45
C ASN A 342 8.77 -33.25 16.65
N ARG A 343 9.07 -32.60 17.78
CA ARG A 343 8.69 -31.20 18.01
C ARG A 343 9.40 -30.24 17.06
N GLU A 344 10.67 -30.50 16.75
CA GLU A 344 11.43 -29.72 15.78
C GLU A 344 10.87 -29.88 14.36
N ILE A 345 10.50 -31.10 13.97
CA ILE A 345 9.83 -31.39 12.70
C ILE A 345 8.51 -30.62 12.62
N GLU A 346 7.64 -30.71 13.64
CA GLU A 346 6.37 -29.97 13.68
C GLU A 346 6.58 -28.45 13.57
N SER A 347 7.57 -27.90 14.29
CA SER A 347 7.95 -26.49 14.21
C SER A 347 8.41 -26.09 12.80
N ILE A 348 9.24 -26.91 12.16
CA ILE A 348 9.73 -26.67 10.80
C ILE A 348 8.57 -26.78 9.79
N GLU A 349 7.66 -27.75 9.94
CA GLU A 349 6.48 -27.91 9.09
C GLU A 349 5.52 -26.72 9.20
N ILE A 350 5.33 -26.18 10.41
CA ILE A 350 4.55 -24.94 10.60
C ILE A 350 5.22 -23.78 9.86
N ARG A 351 6.55 -23.59 10.04
CA ARG A 351 7.29 -22.54 9.33
C ARG A 351 7.24 -22.71 7.81
N ASN A 352 7.33 -23.95 7.32
CA ASN A 352 7.23 -24.23 5.89
C ASN A 352 5.85 -23.85 5.36
N ARG A 353 4.77 -24.22 6.06
CA ARG A 353 3.40 -23.83 5.66
C ARG A 353 3.23 -22.31 5.61
N GLU A 354 3.70 -21.62 6.64
CA GLU A 354 3.68 -20.14 6.69
C GLU A 354 4.45 -19.52 5.50
N LEU A 355 5.64 -20.03 5.19
CA LEU A 355 6.43 -19.55 4.05
C LEU A 355 5.74 -19.83 2.71
N HIS A 356 5.06 -20.97 2.57
CA HIS A 356 4.29 -21.27 1.36
C HIS A 356 3.09 -20.33 1.23
N GLU A 357 2.38 -20.04 2.31
CA GLU A 357 1.26 -19.08 2.31
C GLU A 357 1.75 -17.66 1.95
N GLN A 358 2.88 -17.22 2.50
CA GLN A 358 3.49 -15.94 2.14
C GLN A 358 3.92 -15.89 0.65
N LEU A 359 4.45 -17.00 0.11
CA LEU A 359 4.77 -17.08 -1.31
C LEU A 359 3.53 -17.00 -2.19
N GLU A 360 2.44 -17.68 -1.84
CA GLU A 360 1.18 -17.59 -2.58
C GLU A 360 0.61 -16.16 -2.57
N VAL A 361 0.63 -15.49 -1.42
CA VAL A 361 0.20 -14.09 -1.30
C VAL A 361 1.06 -13.18 -2.17
N HIS A 362 2.38 -13.31 -2.10
CA HIS A 362 3.29 -12.50 -2.93
C HIS A 362 3.11 -12.77 -4.43
N GLN A 363 2.88 -14.01 -4.84
CA GLN A 363 2.59 -14.35 -6.23
C GLN A 363 1.27 -13.71 -6.70
N LEU A 364 0.22 -13.73 -5.88
CA LEU A 364 -1.03 -13.06 -6.20
C LEU A 364 -0.86 -11.54 -6.31
N GLU A 365 -0.10 -10.94 -5.41
CA GLU A 365 0.25 -9.51 -5.46
C GLU A 365 1.04 -9.15 -6.72
N GLU A 366 2.02 -9.98 -7.10
CA GLU A 366 2.81 -9.80 -8.32
C GLU A 366 1.93 -9.91 -9.58
N MET A 367 1.07 -10.92 -9.65
CA MET A 367 0.09 -11.06 -10.74
C MET A 367 -0.85 -9.85 -10.83
N HIS A 368 -1.35 -9.34 -9.70
CA HIS A 368 -2.20 -8.16 -9.68
C HIS A 368 -1.43 -6.88 -10.10
N SER A 369 -0.18 -6.74 -9.65
CA SER A 369 0.71 -5.65 -10.03
C SER A 369 0.98 -5.65 -11.53
N ASP A 370 1.28 -6.81 -12.09
CA ASP A 370 1.56 -6.97 -13.51
C ASP A 370 0.31 -6.78 -14.38
N LEU A 371 -0.85 -7.23 -13.92
CA LEU A 371 -2.12 -6.92 -14.58
C LEU A 371 -2.36 -5.40 -14.61
N ARG A 372 -2.17 -4.70 -13.48
CA ARG A 372 -2.32 -3.23 -13.40
C ARG A 372 -1.33 -2.50 -14.32
N LYS A 373 -0.06 -2.93 -14.35
CA LYS A 373 0.95 -2.38 -15.26
C LYS A 373 0.56 -2.63 -16.71
N SER A 374 0.13 -3.84 -17.06
CA SER A 374 -0.29 -4.20 -18.42
C SER A 374 -1.50 -3.38 -18.87
N THR A 375 -2.51 -3.21 -18.02
CA THR A 375 -3.68 -2.37 -18.33
C THR A 375 -3.29 -0.91 -18.52
N ALA A 376 -2.44 -0.36 -17.64
CA ALA A 376 -1.97 1.02 -17.76
C ALA A 376 -1.11 1.23 -19.02
N LEU A 377 -0.23 0.27 -19.35
CA LEU A 377 0.56 0.30 -20.58
C LEU A 377 -0.33 0.22 -21.82
N SER A 378 -1.36 -0.62 -21.82
CA SER A 378 -2.34 -0.70 -22.90
C SER A 378 -3.07 0.63 -23.10
N GLU A 379 -3.52 1.25 -22.00
CA GLU A 379 -4.20 2.55 -22.04
C GLU A 379 -3.28 3.66 -22.56
N ILE A 380 -2.05 3.77 -22.03
CA ILE A 380 -1.06 4.74 -22.51
C ILE A 380 -0.73 4.50 -23.98
N THR A 381 -0.58 3.24 -24.41
CA THR A 381 -0.31 2.89 -25.81
C THR A 381 -1.47 3.31 -26.72
N SER A 382 -2.72 3.10 -26.26
CA SER A 382 -3.92 3.56 -26.97
C SER A 382 -3.98 5.09 -27.06
N GLN A 383 -3.67 5.80 -25.98
CA GLN A 383 -3.60 7.27 -25.97
C GLN A 383 -2.51 7.79 -26.92
N ILE A 384 -1.32 7.18 -26.91
CA ILE A 384 -0.24 7.51 -27.85
C ILE A 384 -0.71 7.27 -29.29
N GLY A 385 -1.38 6.14 -29.57
CA GLY A 385 -1.95 5.85 -30.88
C GLY A 385 -2.94 6.93 -31.35
N LYS A 386 -3.87 7.35 -30.47
CA LYS A 386 -4.81 8.44 -30.77
C LYS A 386 -4.10 9.76 -31.03
N THR A 387 -3.13 10.14 -30.21
CA THR A 387 -2.36 11.38 -30.42
C THR A 387 -1.57 11.35 -31.72
N ARG A 388 -0.95 10.21 -32.07
CA ARG A 388 -0.21 10.04 -33.33
C ARG A 388 -1.12 10.13 -34.55
N ALA A 389 -2.31 9.50 -34.49
CA ALA A 389 -3.29 9.62 -35.56
C ALA A 389 -3.72 11.08 -35.76
N ALA A 390 -4.00 11.79 -34.66
CA ALA A 390 -4.38 13.20 -34.71
C ALA A 390 -3.23 14.13 -35.17
N THR A 391 -1.96 13.79 -34.92
CA THR A 391 -0.83 14.57 -35.46
C THR A 391 -0.66 14.31 -36.96
N VAL A 392 -0.76 13.05 -37.41
CA VAL A 392 -0.68 12.71 -38.83
C VAL A 392 -1.79 13.42 -39.62
N GLU A 393 -3.01 13.44 -39.10
CA GLU A 393 -4.12 14.16 -39.73
C GLU A 393 -3.84 15.67 -39.83
N LYS A 394 -3.32 16.29 -38.76
CA LYS A 394 -2.91 17.70 -38.82
C LYS A 394 -1.78 17.94 -39.82
N ASP A 395 -0.80 17.06 -39.89
CA ASP A 395 0.30 17.17 -40.86
C ASP A 395 -0.22 17.05 -42.30
N THR A 396 -1.19 16.16 -42.56
CA THR A 396 -1.86 16.08 -43.87
C THR A 396 -2.61 17.38 -44.20
N MET A 397 -3.34 17.95 -43.25
CA MET A 397 -4.04 19.23 -43.45
C MET A 397 -3.04 20.38 -43.70
N VAL A 398 -1.92 20.42 -42.99
CA VAL A 398 -0.87 21.43 -43.20
C VAL A 398 -0.27 21.27 -44.60
N ASN A 399 -0.02 20.04 -45.05
CA ASN A 399 0.48 19.77 -46.40
C ASN A 399 -0.54 20.18 -47.48
N GLU A 400 -1.83 19.91 -47.29
CA GLU A 400 -2.90 20.34 -48.22
C GLU A 400 -3.05 21.86 -48.28
N LEU A 401 -2.93 22.55 -47.14
CA LEU A 401 -2.92 24.01 -47.10
C LEU A 401 -1.66 24.57 -47.78
N ALA A 402 -0.50 23.95 -47.57
CA ALA A 402 0.74 24.35 -48.22
C ALA A 402 0.68 24.18 -49.74
N THR A 403 0.13 23.07 -50.26
CA THR A 403 -0.04 22.88 -51.71
C THR A 403 -1.06 23.85 -52.30
N SER A 404 -2.14 24.16 -51.59
CA SER A 404 -3.11 25.17 -52.01
C SER A 404 -2.48 26.56 -52.06
N LEU A 405 -1.67 26.92 -51.07
CA LEU A 405 -0.91 28.18 -51.05
C LEU A 405 0.08 28.26 -52.22
N GLU A 406 0.75 27.15 -52.52
CA GLU A 406 1.66 27.06 -53.68
C GLU A 406 0.91 27.25 -55.00
N GLY A 407 -0.30 26.70 -55.12
CA GLY A 407 -1.17 26.92 -56.28
C GLY A 407 -1.62 28.37 -56.46
N CYS A 408 -1.76 29.15 -55.38
CA CYS A 408 -2.10 30.58 -55.45
C CYS A 408 -0.90 31.46 -55.87
N ARG A 409 0.34 30.99 -55.67
CA ARG A 409 1.57 31.73 -55.97
C ARG A 409 1.65 32.29 -57.40
N PRO A 410 1.46 31.49 -58.47
CA PRO A 410 1.54 32.02 -59.85
C PRO A 410 0.45 33.05 -60.14
N HIS A 411 -0.74 32.91 -59.55
CA HIS A 411 -1.83 33.86 -59.75
C HIS A 411 -1.52 35.21 -59.09
N ILE A 412 -1.00 35.19 -57.87
CA ILE A 412 -0.57 36.39 -57.16
C ILE A 412 0.58 37.05 -57.91
N TRP A 413 1.56 36.28 -58.39
CA TRP A 413 2.66 36.79 -59.21
C TRP A 413 2.17 37.46 -60.50
N ASN A 414 1.21 36.86 -61.21
CA ASN A 414 0.63 37.46 -62.41
C ASN A 414 0.00 38.84 -62.11
N ILE A 415 -0.71 38.97 -60.98
CA ILE A 415 -1.29 40.25 -60.56
C ILE A 415 -0.19 41.26 -60.22
N VAL A 416 0.84 40.85 -59.50
CA VAL A 416 2.01 41.69 -59.17
C VAL A 416 2.72 42.17 -60.43
N SER A 417 2.92 41.28 -61.42
CA SER A 417 3.56 41.60 -62.70
C SER A 417 2.77 42.64 -63.50
N VAL A 418 1.45 42.43 -63.65
CA VAL A 418 0.57 43.41 -64.32
C VAL A 418 0.57 44.76 -63.61
N LEU A 419 0.54 44.77 -62.28
CA LEU A 419 0.63 46.01 -61.51
C LEU A 419 2.00 46.69 -61.64
N LYS A 420 3.09 45.92 -61.70
CA LYS A 420 4.44 46.45 -61.92
C LYS A 420 4.56 47.17 -63.26
N GLU A 421 3.89 46.68 -64.31
CA GLU A 421 3.87 47.31 -65.63
C GLU A 421 2.93 48.54 -65.71
N GLU A 422 1.76 48.48 -65.07
CA GLU A 422 0.70 49.50 -65.20
C GLU A 422 0.77 50.63 -64.15
N ILE A 423 1.42 50.43 -62.99
CA ILE A 423 1.56 51.50 -61.97
C ILE A 423 2.35 52.71 -62.50
N PRO A 424 3.51 52.55 -63.19
CA PRO A 424 4.25 53.70 -63.73
C PRO A 424 3.47 54.48 -64.79
N THR A 425 2.67 53.79 -65.62
CA THR A 425 1.85 54.43 -66.66
C THR A 425 0.68 55.21 -66.04
N MET A 426 0.05 54.70 -64.98
CA MET A 426 -1.03 55.40 -64.28
C MET A 426 -0.55 56.61 -63.46
N VAL A 427 0.59 56.50 -62.77
CA VAL A 427 1.16 57.62 -62.00
C VAL A 427 1.59 58.78 -62.92
N SER A 428 2.06 58.48 -64.13
CA SER A 428 2.45 59.52 -65.11
C SER A 428 1.28 60.23 -65.80
N VAL A 429 0.07 59.64 -65.78
CA VAL A 429 -1.13 60.21 -66.42
C VAL A 429 -2.01 60.99 -65.45
N GLY A 430 -2.04 60.65 -64.16
CA GLY A 430 -3.03 61.17 -63.20
C GLY A 430 -2.52 62.05 -62.05
N TYR A 431 -1.23 62.44 -62.05
CA TYR A 431 -0.64 63.16 -60.91
C TYR A 431 0.22 64.36 -61.34
N GLU A 432 -0.30 65.58 -61.17
CA GLU A 432 0.48 66.83 -61.30
C GLU A 432 1.17 67.15 -59.96
N GLY A 433 2.29 66.48 -59.67
CA GLY A 433 3.09 66.67 -58.47
C GLY A 433 4.32 65.76 -58.39
N ALA A 434 5.16 65.91 -57.36
CA ALA A 434 6.27 64.97 -57.13
C ALA A 434 5.71 63.55 -56.89
N THR A 435 6.14 62.60 -57.71
CA THR A 435 5.60 61.24 -57.76
C THR A 435 5.69 60.53 -56.40
N PRO A 436 4.57 60.00 -55.86
CA PRO A 436 4.61 59.17 -54.66
C PRO A 436 5.43 57.91 -54.92
N THR A 437 6.52 57.72 -54.18
CA THR A 437 7.40 56.55 -54.31
C THR A 437 6.86 55.39 -53.47
N MET A 438 6.73 54.22 -54.08
CA MET A 438 6.39 52.97 -53.38
C MET A 438 7.46 52.64 -52.34
N LYS A 439 7.07 52.32 -51.09
CA LYS A 439 8.01 52.09 -49.97
C LYS A 439 8.55 50.67 -49.95
N ILE A 440 7.80 49.71 -50.48
CA ILE A 440 8.19 48.31 -50.59
C ILE A 440 8.80 48.09 -51.98
N ALA A 441 9.95 47.43 -52.01
CA ALA A 441 10.61 47.04 -53.27
C ALA A 441 9.72 46.06 -54.05
N ALA A 442 9.77 46.13 -55.38
CA ALA A 442 9.01 45.20 -56.21
C ALA A 442 9.50 43.76 -55.95
N PRO A 443 8.59 42.82 -55.61
CA PRO A 443 8.95 41.42 -55.43
C PRO A 443 9.55 40.84 -56.70
N ASP A 444 10.49 39.92 -56.54
CA ASP A 444 11.01 39.10 -57.63
C ASP A 444 10.21 37.81 -57.78
N GLU A 445 10.18 37.24 -58.98
CA GLU A 445 9.43 36.02 -59.31
C GLU A 445 9.80 34.82 -58.42
N HIS A 446 11.04 34.82 -57.94
CA HIS A 446 11.61 33.75 -57.12
C HIS A 446 11.49 33.99 -55.61
N ASP A 447 10.84 35.08 -55.18
CA ASP A 447 10.65 35.33 -53.77
C ASP A 447 9.72 34.27 -53.16
N SER A 448 10.29 33.51 -52.21
CA SER A 448 9.65 32.37 -51.58
C SER A 448 8.58 32.78 -50.56
N GLN A 449 8.62 34.02 -50.09
CA GLN A 449 7.71 34.51 -49.07
C GLN A 449 6.48 35.17 -49.70
N MET A 450 5.35 34.45 -49.75
CA MET A 450 4.07 34.96 -50.24
C MET A 450 3.65 36.29 -49.59
N ASN A 451 4.01 36.49 -48.33
CA ASN A 451 3.72 37.72 -47.59
C ASN A 451 4.34 38.95 -48.25
N HIS A 452 5.52 38.84 -48.88
CA HIS A 452 6.17 39.97 -49.55
C HIS A 452 5.36 40.41 -50.78
N HIS A 453 4.88 39.45 -51.58
CA HIS A 453 3.99 39.71 -52.71
C HIS A 453 2.67 40.36 -52.28
N LEU A 454 2.05 39.88 -51.20
CA LEU A 454 0.79 40.43 -50.70
C LEU A 454 0.94 41.85 -50.13
N MET A 455 2.03 42.14 -49.41
CA MET A 455 2.31 43.50 -48.93
C MET A 455 2.54 44.48 -50.08
N TYR A 456 3.24 44.06 -51.14
CA TYR A 456 3.42 44.87 -52.34
C TYR A 456 2.08 45.15 -53.04
N LEU A 457 1.21 44.14 -53.16
CA LEU A 457 -0.14 44.32 -53.71
C LEU A 457 -0.98 45.33 -52.90
N GLU A 458 -0.91 45.27 -51.57
CA GLU A 458 -1.63 46.22 -50.71
C GLU A 458 -1.15 47.66 -50.95
N GLU A 459 0.17 47.89 -50.99
CA GLU A 459 0.72 49.22 -51.23
C GLU A 459 0.42 49.73 -52.64
N ALA A 460 0.47 48.84 -53.65
CA ALA A 460 0.10 49.14 -55.03
C ALA A 460 -1.36 49.59 -55.15
N LEU A 461 -2.27 48.91 -54.47
CA LEU A 461 -3.70 49.26 -54.45
C LEU A 461 -3.96 50.58 -53.72
N LEU A 462 -3.20 50.86 -52.65
CA LEU A 462 -3.25 52.15 -51.96
C LEU A 462 -2.80 53.30 -52.88
N LEU A 463 -1.71 53.11 -53.64
CA LEU A 463 -1.24 54.09 -54.62
C LEU A 463 -2.26 54.30 -55.76
N PHE A 464 -2.86 53.22 -56.27
CA PHE A 464 -3.92 53.31 -57.26
C PHE A 464 -5.12 54.11 -56.76
N LYS A 465 -5.55 53.88 -55.51
CA LYS A 465 -6.62 54.64 -54.86
C LYS A 465 -6.29 56.12 -54.75
N MET A 466 -5.04 56.50 -54.48
CA MET A 466 -4.61 57.89 -54.45
C MET A 466 -4.72 58.55 -55.83
N CYS A 467 -4.34 57.85 -56.90
CA CYS A 467 -4.42 58.37 -58.28
C CYS A 467 -5.87 58.57 -58.75
N LEU A 468 -6.81 57.71 -58.33
CA LEU A 468 -8.23 57.89 -58.62
C LEU A 468 -8.86 59.11 -57.92
N SER A 469 -8.29 59.54 -56.79
CA SER A 469 -8.83 60.67 -56.01
C SER A 469 -8.52 62.05 -56.61
N THR A 470 -7.44 62.16 -57.41
CA THR A 470 -7.05 63.38 -58.11
C THR A 470 -7.87 63.61 -59.39
N ASP A 471 -8.17 62.55 -60.14
CA ASP A 471 -9.02 62.61 -61.35
C ASP A 471 -10.46 63.08 -61.05
N ALA A 472 -10.98 62.84 -59.84
CA ALA A 472 -12.30 63.32 -59.43
C ALA A 472 -12.39 64.86 -59.31
N SER A 473 -11.27 65.59 -59.29
CA SER A 473 -11.25 67.04 -59.14
C SER A 473 -11.10 67.84 -60.45
N GLN A 474 -10.87 67.21 -61.62
CA GLN A 474 -10.75 67.91 -62.90
C GLN A 474 -11.87 67.55 -63.89
N LYS A 475 -12.81 68.50 -64.11
CA LYS A 475 -13.78 68.48 -65.21
C LYS A 475 -13.11 68.87 -66.54
N SER A 476 -13.09 67.95 -67.52
CA SER A 476 -13.52 68.17 -68.92
C SER A 476 -13.14 66.96 -69.82
N LEU A 477 -14.09 66.40 -70.57
CA LEU A 477 -13.87 65.45 -71.67
C LEU A 477 -13.65 66.20 -73.02
N PRO A 478 -13.10 65.59 -74.10
CA PRO A 478 -13.10 64.14 -74.40
C PRO A 478 -11.84 63.50 -75.02
N ARG A 479 -11.67 62.18 -74.81
CA ARG A 479 -11.26 61.20 -75.86
C ARG A 479 -11.98 59.85 -75.65
N PRO A 480 -12.77 59.35 -76.62
CA PRO A 480 -13.68 58.20 -76.42
C PRO A 480 -13.03 56.80 -76.53
N GLY A 481 -11.70 56.69 -76.58
CA GLY A 481 -11.03 55.37 -76.69
C GLY A 481 -10.52 54.79 -75.35
N LEU A 482 -10.03 55.64 -74.44
CA LEU A 482 -9.38 55.19 -73.20
C LEU A 482 -10.35 55.02 -72.03
N CYS A 483 -11.40 55.83 -71.93
CA CYS A 483 -12.41 55.67 -70.87
C CYS A 483 -13.20 54.37 -71.00
N PHE A 484 -13.44 53.87 -72.22
CA PHE A 484 -14.18 52.61 -72.40
C PHE A 484 -13.35 51.41 -71.97
N VAL A 485 -12.04 51.42 -72.27
CA VAL A 485 -11.09 50.38 -71.83
C VAL A 485 -10.84 50.47 -70.33
N ALA A 486 -10.70 51.67 -69.76
CA ALA A 486 -10.55 51.86 -68.31
C ALA A 486 -11.81 51.45 -67.54
N PHE A 487 -13.01 51.74 -68.08
CA PHE A 487 -14.28 51.32 -67.48
C PHE A 487 -14.46 49.81 -67.56
N PHE A 488 -14.16 49.16 -68.70
CA PHE A 488 -14.18 47.70 -68.82
C PHE A 488 -13.11 47.02 -67.97
N LYS A 489 -11.91 47.59 -67.83
CA LYS A 489 -10.86 47.09 -66.93
C LYS A 489 -11.26 47.24 -65.47
N ALA A 490 -11.85 48.37 -65.07
CA ALA A 490 -12.38 48.56 -63.71
C ALA A 490 -13.55 47.61 -63.42
N LEU A 491 -14.44 47.40 -64.39
CA LEU A 491 -15.54 46.44 -64.28
C LEU A 491 -15.00 45.00 -64.17
N ALA A 492 -13.94 44.65 -64.91
CA ALA A 492 -13.29 43.34 -64.84
C ALA A 492 -12.59 43.12 -63.48
N VAL A 493 -11.92 44.14 -62.93
CA VAL A 493 -11.34 44.08 -61.58
C VAL A 493 -12.42 43.93 -60.52
N LEU A 494 -13.56 44.62 -60.67
CA LEU A 494 -14.69 44.51 -59.75
C LEU A 494 -15.37 43.14 -59.84
N LEU A 495 -15.44 42.55 -61.04
CA LEU A 495 -15.92 41.18 -61.28
C LEU A 495 -14.98 40.13 -60.69
N LEU A 496 -13.67 40.32 -60.80
CA LEU A 496 -12.65 39.47 -60.18
C LEU A 496 -12.71 39.56 -58.66
N LEU A 497 -12.88 40.75 -58.09
CA LEU A 497 -13.07 40.93 -56.64
C LEU A 497 -14.36 40.27 -56.14
N LEU A 498 -15.45 40.36 -56.91
CA LEU A 498 -16.71 39.66 -56.60
C LEU A 498 -16.54 38.14 -56.66
N LEU A 499 -15.83 37.61 -57.66
CA LEU A 499 -15.52 36.18 -57.75
C LEU A 499 -14.64 35.71 -56.60
N LEU A 500 -13.66 36.52 -56.18
CA LEU A 500 -12.76 36.20 -55.07
C LEU A 500 -13.51 36.24 -53.72
N LEU A 501 -14.43 37.19 -53.53
CA LEU A 501 -15.34 37.22 -52.38
C LEU A 501 -16.28 36.00 -52.35
N LEU A 502 -16.84 35.63 -53.50
CA LEU A 502 -17.74 34.48 -53.61
C LEU A 502 -16.99 33.16 -53.37
N TRP A 503 -15.73 33.09 -53.80
CA TRP A 503 -14.85 31.96 -53.53
C TRP A 503 -14.43 31.87 -52.05
N LEU A 504 -14.08 32.99 -51.41
CA LEU A 504 -13.83 33.05 -49.96
C LEU A 504 -15.07 32.65 -49.14
N LEU A 505 -16.26 33.02 -49.61
CA LEU A 505 -17.52 32.67 -48.95
C LEU A 505 -17.84 31.18 -49.08
N LEU A 506 -17.53 30.57 -50.23
CA LEU A 506 -17.58 29.11 -50.42
C LEU A 506 -16.54 28.38 -49.56
N LEU A 507 -15.33 28.92 -49.41
CA LEU A 507 -14.29 28.38 -48.53
C LEU A 507 -14.73 28.41 -47.05
N LEU A 508 -15.35 29.51 -46.61
CA LEU A 508 -15.94 29.65 -45.29
C LEU A 508 -17.08 28.65 -45.05
N LEU A 509 -17.95 28.45 -46.04
CA LEU A 509 -19.01 27.42 -45.97
C LEU A 509 -18.43 26.01 -45.90
N ALA A 510 -17.34 25.71 -46.63
CA ALA A 510 -16.64 24.43 -46.55
C ALA A 510 -16.01 24.20 -45.16
N LEU A 511 -15.35 25.22 -44.58
CA LEU A 511 -14.78 25.17 -43.23
C LEU A 511 -15.86 24.94 -42.16
N VAL A 512 -17.02 25.59 -42.30
CA VAL A 512 -18.17 25.37 -41.40
C VAL A 512 -18.72 23.95 -41.57
N SER A 513 -18.80 23.42 -42.78
CA SER A 513 -19.26 22.04 -43.03
C SER A 513 -18.31 20.98 -42.46
N VAL A 514 -16.98 21.21 -42.52
CA VAL A 514 -15.98 20.33 -41.88
C VAL A 514 -16.12 20.39 -40.35
N SER A 515 -16.35 21.57 -39.79
CA SER A 515 -16.60 21.70 -38.34
C SER A 515 -17.87 20.97 -37.88
N ALA A 516 -18.95 21.00 -38.69
CA ALA A 516 -20.19 20.29 -38.41
C ALA A 516 -20.01 18.76 -38.48
N GLY A 517 -19.18 18.27 -39.40
CA GLY A 517 -18.79 16.85 -39.47
C GLY A 517 -18.06 16.39 -38.21
N TRP A 518 -17.17 17.23 -37.65
CA TRP A 518 -16.48 16.95 -36.39
C TRP A 518 -17.43 16.84 -35.20
N TYR A 519 -18.44 17.70 -35.10
CA TYR A 519 -19.44 17.60 -34.03
C TYR A 519 -20.27 16.31 -34.13
N LEU A 520 -20.57 15.83 -35.34
CA LEU A 520 -21.29 14.57 -35.55
C LEU A 520 -20.43 13.36 -35.16
N VAL A 521 -19.14 13.36 -35.48
CA VAL A 521 -18.20 12.28 -35.10
C VAL A 521 -17.98 12.23 -33.58
N VAL A 522 -17.86 13.39 -32.93
CA VAL A 522 -17.75 13.47 -31.46
C VAL A 522 -19.04 12.99 -30.79
N LEU A 523 -20.21 13.33 -31.34
CA LEU A 523 -21.51 12.85 -30.84
C LEU A 523 -21.66 11.32 -30.99
N ILE A 524 -21.25 10.76 -32.13
CA ILE A 524 -21.27 9.31 -32.37
C ILE A 524 -20.28 8.59 -31.44
N ALA A 525 -19.09 9.14 -31.23
CA ALA A 525 -18.12 8.58 -30.29
C ALA A 525 -18.63 8.60 -28.84
N PHE A 526 -19.36 9.65 -28.44
CA PHE A 526 -19.97 9.73 -27.11
C PHE A 526 -21.09 8.70 -26.92
N VAL A 527 -21.93 8.49 -27.94
CA VAL A 527 -23.02 7.48 -27.92
C VAL A 527 -22.50 6.03 -27.94
N VAL A 528 -21.34 5.77 -28.53
CA VAL A 528 -20.72 4.42 -28.52
C VAL A 528 -19.97 4.13 -27.20
N THR A 529 -19.66 5.16 -26.41
CA THR A 529 -18.91 5.03 -25.15
C THR A 529 -19.82 5.01 -23.91
N CYS A 530 -21.07 5.47 -24.02
CA CYS A 530 -22.14 5.25 -23.05
C CYS A 530 -22.92 3.99 -23.38
#